data_AF-A0A6I6JM72-F1
#
_entry.id   AF-A0A6I6JM72-F1
#
_cell.length_a   1.000
_cell.length_b   1.000
_cell.length_c   1.000
_cell.angle_alpha   90.00
_cell.angle_beta   90.00
_cell.angle_gamma   90.00
#
_symmetry.space_group_name_H-M   'P 1'
#
loop_
_entity.id
_entity.type
_entity.pdbx_description
1 polymer ?
#
loop_
_entity_poly.entity_id
_entity_poly.type
_entity_poly.pdbx_seq_one_letter_code
_entity_poly.pdbx_strand_id
1 'polypeptide(L)' 'MEAKDLELIQQYEANDPELKALWDQHVVYEKMLEKLEGKSYLSPTETQEIKELKKKKLAGKTQLQGLLDKYRTEA' A
#
# COMPACT_ATOMS: atom_id res chain seq x y z
N MET A 1 -8.80 -1.31 -1.25
CA MET A 1 -8.66 -2.36 -2.28
C MET A 1 -9.95 -3.15 -2.31
N GLU A 2 -10.31 -3.69 -3.46
CA GLU A 2 -11.45 -4.60 -3.58
C GLU A 2 -11.06 -5.98 -3.03
N ALA A 3 -12.04 -6.80 -2.64
CA ALA A 3 -11.77 -8.15 -2.10
C ALA A 3 -10.97 -9.02 -3.09
N LYS A 4 -11.22 -8.85 -4.40
CA LYS A 4 -10.48 -9.53 -5.46
C LYS A 4 -9.00 -9.17 -5.51
N ASP A 5 -8.64 -7.92 -5.20
CA ASP A 5 -7.24 -7.51 -5.15
C ASP A 5 -6.51 -8.26 -4.04
N LEU A 6 -7.14 -8.41 -2.87
CA LEU A 6 -6.60 -9.14 -1.73
C LEU A 6 -6.41 -10.64 -2.04
N GLU A 7 -7.36 -11.26 -2.72
CA GLU A 7 -7.26 -12.66 -3.14
C GLU A 7 -6.11 -12.87 -4.13
N LEU A 8 -5.98 -12.00 -5.13
CA LEU A 8 -4.84 -12.04 -6.05
C LEU A 8 -3.52 -11.84 -5.31
N ILE A 9 -3.44 -10.87 -4.41
CA ILE A 9 -2.24 -10.64 -3.62
C ILE A 9 -1.87 -11.90 -2.84
N GLN A 10 -2.81 -12.54 -2.14
CA GLN A 10 -2.54 -13.79 -1.42
C GLN A 10 -2.10 -14.94 -2.32
N GLN A 11 -2.67 -15.03 -3.52
CA GLN A 11 -2.35 -16.11 -4.46
C GLN A 11 -0.97 -15.92 -5.10
N TYR A 12 -0.61 -14.67 -5.43
CA TYR A 12 0.62 -14.35 -6.14
C TYR A 12 1.76 -13.91 -5.21
N GLU A 13 1.52 -13.49 -3.96
CA GLU A 13 2.59 -13.08 -3.02
C GLU A 13 3.59 -14.20 -2.71
N ALA A 14 3.19 -15.46 -2.89
CA ALA A 14 4.06 -16.62 -2.73
C ALA A 14 4.99 -16.84 -3.92
N ASN A 15 4.57 -16.44 -5.12
CA ASN A 15 5.31 -16.61 -6.36
C ASN A 15 6.04 -15.33 -6.79
N ASP A 16 5.54 -14.17 -6.38
CA ASP A 16 6.04 -12.85 -6.73
C ASP A 16 6.49 -12.09 -5.46
N PRO A 17 7.80 -12.07 -5.18
CA PRO A 17 8.35 -11.32 -4.06
C PRO A 17 8.20 -9.80 -4.23
N GLU A 18 8.10 -9.28 -5.46
CA GLU A 18 7.85 -7.85 -5.70
C GLU A 18 6.42 -7.47 -5.28
N LEU A 19 5.43 -8.30 -5.63
CA LEU A 19 4.05 -8.10 -5.18
C LEU A 19 3.96 -8.11 -3.66
N LYS A 20 4.62 -9.09 -3.01
CA LYS A 20 4.66 -9.19 -1.56
C LYS A 20 5.30 -7.96 -0.93
N ALA A 21 6.42 -7.47 -1.47
CA ALA A 21 7.10 -6.29 -0.97
C ALA A 21 6.24 -5.02 -1.11
N LEU A 22 5.58 -4.82 -2.26
CA LEU A 22 4.68 -3.69 -2.48
C LEU A 22 3.48 -3.73 -1.53
N TRP A 23 2.92 -4.92 -1.28
CA TRP A 23 1.82 -5.11 -0.34
C TRP A 23 2.24 -4.84 1.10
N ASP A 24 3.38 -5.37 1.53
CA ASP A 24 3.92 -5.10 2.88
C ASP A 24 4.16 -3.60 3.08
N GLN A 25 4.78 -2.92 2.10
CA GLN A 25 4.93 -1.47 2.11
C GLN A 25 3.59 -0.74 2.23
N HIS A 26 2.56 -1.19 1.51
CA HIS A 26 1.22 -0.61 1.60
C HIS A 26 0.65 -0.70 3.03
N VAL A 27 0.72 -1.89 3.64
CA VAL A 27 0.24 -2.15 5.00
C VAL A 27 1.03 -1.33 6.02
N VAL A 28 2.36 -1.23 5.86
CA VAL A 28 3.22 -0.42 6.73
C VAL A 28 2.83 1.07 6.65
N TYR A 29 2.66 1.61 5.45
CA TYR A 29 2.24 3.00 5.27
C TYR A 29 0.85 3.26 5.84
N GLU A 30 -0.07 2.31 5.71
CA GLU A 30 -1.41 2.43 6.28
C GLU A 30 -1.38 2.45 7.81
N LYS A 31 -0.61 1.56 8.45
CA LYS A 31 -0.40 1.56 9.91
C LYS A 31 0.29 2.84 10.40
N MET A 32 1.27 3.34 9.66
CA MET A 32 1.94 4.60 10.01
C MET A 32 0.99 5.79 9.92
N LEU A 33 0.19 5.86 8.85
CA LEU A 33 -0.83 6.89 8.71
C LEU A 33 -1.88 6.81 9.81
N GLU A 34 -2.38 5.62 10.14
CA GLU A 34 -3.36 5.44 11.22
C GLU A 34 -2.81 5.89 12.58
N LYS A 35 -1.55 5.56 12.89
CA LYS A 35 -0.88 6.02 14.11
C LYS A 35 -0.72 7.54 14.16
N LEU A 36 -0.46 8.18 13.04
CA LEU A 36 -0.28 9.62 12.96
C LEU A 36 -1.65 10.33 12.98
N GLU A 37 -2.60 9.93 12.12
CA GLU A 37 -3.96 10.49 12.06
C GLU A 37 -4.76 10.24 13.35
N GLY A 38 -4.43 9.20 14.12
CA GLY A 38 -5.00 8.93 15.45
C GLY A 38 -4.50 9.87 16.56
N LYS A 39 -3.45 10.67 16.33
CA LYS A 39 -2.99 11.66 17.31
C LYS A 39 -3.89 12.89 17.28
N SER A 40 -4.36 13.31 18.45
CA SER A 40 -5.19 14.53 18.60
C SER A 40 -4.46 15.82 18.23
N TYR A 41 -3.13 15.80 18.23
CA TYR A 41 -2.30 16.91 17.80
C TYR A 41 -1.13 16.40 16.98
N LEU A 42 -0.94 16.99 15.80
CA LEU A 42 0.13 16.66 14.87
C LEU A 42 1.15 17.80 14.87
N SER A 43 2.41 17.48 15.12
CA SER A 43 3.49 18.42 14.94
C SER A 43 3.66 18.77 13.45
N PRO A 44 4.26 19.92 13.10
CA PRO A 44 4.54 20.27 11.71
C PRO A 44 5.34 19.17 10.97
N THR A 45 6.29 18.53 11.66
CA THR A 45 7.05 17.38 11.11
C THR A 45 6.14 16.19 10.79
N GLU A 46 5.24 15.83 11.69
CA GLU A 46 4.30 14.71 11.52
C GLU A 46 3.29 14.98 10.39
N THR A 47 2.86 16.24 10.26
CA THR A 47 2.00 16.67 9.15
C THR A 47 2.71 16.53 7.80
N GLN A 48 4.01 16.87 7.77
CA GLN A 48 4.86 16.67 6.59
C GLN A 48 5.02 15.18 6.28
N GLU A 49 5.29 14.36 7.30
CA GLU A 49 5.38 12.90 7.15
C GLU A 49 4.08 12.29 6.64
N ILE A 50 2.91 12.70 7.15
CA ILE A 50 1.61 12.25 6.62
C ILE A 50 1.48 12.57 5.13
N LYS A 51 1.85 13.78 4.70
CA LYS A 51 1.79 14.14 3.27
C LYS A 51 2.71 13.27 2.42
N GLU A 52 3.93 13.04 2.88
CA GLU A 52 4.91 12.20 2.17
C GLU A 52 4.48 10.73 2.16
N LEU A 53 3.94 10.22 3.27
CA LEU A 53 3.35 8.88 3.38
C LEU A 53 2.15 8.72 2.45
N LYS A 54 1.26 9.71 2.34
CA LYS A 54 0.13 9.69 1.39
C LYS A 54 0.62 9.62 -0.06
N LYS A 55 1.67 10.37 -0.43
CA LYS A 55 2.28 10.27 -1.77
C LYS A 55 2.90 8.90 -2.02
N LYS A 56 3.70 8.38 -1.06
CA LYS A 56 4.32 7.05 -1.17
C LYS A 56 3.27 5.95 -1.28
N LYS A 57 2.20 6.04 -0.48
CA LYS A 57 1.06 5.12 -0.53
C LYS A 57 0.36 5.19 -1.88
N LEU A 58 0.17 6.38 -2.45
CA LEU A 58 -0.41 6.54 -3.79
C LEU A 58 0.48 5.88 -4.85
N ALA A 59 1.78 6.15 -4.84
CA ALA A 59 2.73 5.53 -5.77
C ALA A 59 2.76 4.00 -5.65
N GLY A 60 2.84 3.48 -4.42
CA GLY A 60 2.79 2.04 -4.15
C GLY A 60 1.47 1.42 -4.60
N LYS A 61 0.33 2.10 -4.40
CA LYS A 61 -0.97 1.65 -4.91
C LYS A 61 -0.99 1.61 -6.44
N THR A 62 -0.44 2.62 -7.12
CA THR A 62 -0.35 2.62 -8.59
C THR A 62 0.51 1.46 -9.10
N GLN A 63 1.67 1.20 -8.47
CA GLN A 63 2.50 0.05 -8.83
C GLN A 63 1.78 -1.27 -8.58
N LEU A 64 1.12 -1.41 -7.43
CA LEU A 64 0.41 -2.61 -7.04
C LEU A 64 -0.80 -2.87 -7.94
N GLN A 65 -1.55 -1.83 -8.32
CA GLN A 65 -2.61 -1.96 -9.34
C GLN A 65 -2.06 -2.35 -10.71
N GLY A 66 -0.96 -1.75 -11.17
CA GLY A 66 -0.36 -2.12 -12.45
C GLY A 66 0.12 -3.58 -12.48
N LEU A 67 0.58 -4.09 -11.34
CA LEU A 67 0.99 -5.49 -11.19
C LEU A 67 -0.22 -6.42 -11.15
N LEU A 68 -1.25 -6.07 -10.37
CA LEU A 68 -2.52 -6.81 -10.33
C LEU A 68 -3.22 -6.86 -11.68
N ASP A 69 -3.18 -5.78 -12.46
CA ASP A 69 -3.79 -5.71 -13.79
C ASP A 69 -3.14 -6.69 -14.78
N LYS A 70 -1.81 -6.87 -14.70
CA LYS A 70 -1.10 -7.92 -15.45
C LYS A 70 -1.59 -9.31 -15.05
N TYR A 71 -1.63 -9.60 -13.75
CA TYR A 71 -2.13 -10.89 -13.26
C TYR A 71 -3.59 -11.14 -13.62
N ARG A 72 -4.41 -10.10 -13.70
CA ARG A 72 -5.82 -10.18 -14.09
C ARG A 72 -6.00 -10.40 -15.59
N THR A 73 -5.04 -9.95 -16.40
CA THR A 73 -5.03 -10.16 -17.86
C THR A 73 -4.43 -11.51 -18.24
N GLU A 74 -3.49 -12.02 -17.44
CA GLU A 74 -2.85 -13.33 -17.65
C GLU A 74 -3.63 -14.52 -17.07
N ALA A 75 -4.63 -14.30 -16.21
CA ALA A 75 -5.51 -15.32 -15.63
C ALA A 75 -6.80 -15.55 -16.46
#